data_AF-A0A8J5D0P9-F1
#
_entry.id   AF-A0A8J5D0P9-F1
#
_cell.length_a   1.000
_cell.length_b   1.000
_cell.length_c   1.000
_cell.angle_alpha   90.00
_cell.angle_beta   90.00
_cell.angle_gamma   90.00
#
_symmetry.space_group_name_H-M   'P 1'
#
loop_
_entity.id
_entity.type
_entity.pdbx_description
1 polymer ?
#
loop_
_entity_poly.entity_id
_entity_poly.type
_entity_poly.pdbx_seq_one_letter_code
_entity_poly.pdbx_strand_id
1 'polypeptide(L)'
;MHKTTYQVGYHLLYFLKASNIKSDKVQENSETSIATYKDLCKAAGLKDFAAFVIRDLRFLGEDDPRVLSWIIPDVYNIFAKQTRGNAELLQLVLERLDSSQLHDLVCMVLQGSLQMFDNSSFASILEKSLQWETLEQLFLWQLAKAHEIPVDCCLSVMPKLKFTSHSALVANTHGEALSNILMMLRRESPTGILLRTLLLREFRMEDPTVVTILQYWVQRYEDKMASLISEVVNNKPQPSPNKRKRNQSTKASAVPLDQVLSHLNHLRTACGQTTFFALETMQDILQTAQNQCSETQKKKYGDLFALIEEEEEEEPAPEPQRKTKSSRGRKPKGRKKQESESEDESSEVNIARLCLFFGDVLLALLVVGNIILKR
;
A
#
# COMPACT_ATOMS: atom_id res chain seq x y z
N MET A 1 -39.12 -23.66 -19.30
CA MET A 1 -38.57 -22.44 -19.92
C MET A 1 -37.16 -22.15 -19.44
N HIS A 2 -36.89 -21.83 -18.17
CA HIS A 2 -35.50 -21.60 -17.71
C HIS A 2 -34.55 -22.81 -17.90
N LYS A 3 -35.05 -24.05 -17.77
CA LYS A 3 -34.27 -25.27 -18.10
C LYS A 3 -33.96 -25.43 -19.61
N THR A 4 -34.59 -24.63 -20.46
CA THR A 4 -34.56 -24.75 -21.92
C THR A 4 -33.89 -23.53 -22.57
N THR A 5 -33.88 -22.38 -21.88
CA THR A 5 -33.27 -21.12 -22.34
C THR A 5 -32.70 -20.37 -21.13
N TYR A 6 -31.38 -20.35 -20.99
CA TYR A 6 -30.67 -19.74 -19.85
C TYR A 6 -30.85 -18.22 -19.76
N GLN A 7 -31.28 -17.58 -20.86
CA GLN A 7 -31.51 -16.14 -20.97
C GLN A 7 -32.70 -15.63 -20.12
N VAL A 8 -33.63 -16.52 -19.75
CA VAL A 8 -34.83 -16.16 -18.98
C VAL A 8 -34.48 -15.56 -17.61
N GLY A 9 -33.37 -15.97 -17.01
CA GLY A 9 -32.92 -15.49 -15.70
C GLY A 9 -32.57 -14.01 -15.69
N TYR A 10 -31.64 -13.59 -16.56
CA TYR A 10 -31.26 -12.18 -16.63
C TYR A 10 -32.34 -11.30 -17.26
N HIS A 11 -33.18 -11.83 -18.17
CA HIS A 11 -34.32 -11.09 -18.71
C HIS A 11 -35.35 -10.77 -17.62
N LEU A 12 -35.52 -11.65 -16.63
CA LEU A 12 -36.33 -11.34 -15.46
C LEU A 12 -35.70 -10.23 -14.61
N LEU A 13 -34.38 -10.24 -14.38
CA LEU A 13 -33.69 -9.13 -13.70
C LEU A 13 -33.88 -7.80 -14.42
N TYR A 14 -33.75 -7.80 -15.74
CA TYR A 14 -34.00 -6.63 -16.58
C TYR A 14 -35.45 -6.15 -16.43
N PHE A 15 -36.42 -7.07 -16.52
CA PHE A 15 -37.84 -6.75 -16.38
C PHE A 15 -38.16 -6.15 -15.00
N LEU A 16 -37.65 -6.77 -13.92
CA LEU A 16 -37.85 -6.30 -12.55
C LEU A 16 -37.28 -4.89 -12.35
N LYS A 17 -36.09 -4.61 -12.90
CA LYS A 17 -35.52 -3.25 -12.86
C LYS A 17 -36.38 -2.26 -13.67
N ALA A 18 -36.75 -2.62 -14.90
CA ALA A 18 -37.57 -1.77 -15.77
C ALA A 18 -38.97 -1.49 -15.21
N SER A 19 -39.57 -2.44 -14.47
CA SER A 19 -40.84 -2.24 -13.78
C SER A 19 -40.71 -1.32 -12.56
N ASN A 20 -39.61 -1.44 -11.80
CA ASN A 20 -39.38 -0.60 -10.62
C ASN A 20 -39.16 0.87 -10.98
N ILE A 21 -38.50 1.14 -12.12
CA ILE A 21 -38.31 2.52 -12.62
C ILE A 21 -39.65 3.20 -12.98
N LYS A 22 -40.65 2.42 -13.41
CA LYS A 22 -41.96 2.97 -13.81
C LYS A 22 -42.90 3.22 -12.64
N SER A 23 -42.53 2.81 -11.42
CA SER A 23 -43.38 2.91 -10.23
C SER A 23 -42.75 3.82 -9.18
N ASP A 24 -43.46 4.86 -8.74
CA ASP A 24 -43.01 5.76 -7.66
C ASP A 24 -42.90 5.07 -6.28
N LYS A 25 -43.32 3.80 -6.16
CA LYS A 25 -43.27 2.97 -4.95
C LYS A 25 -42.06 2.03 -4.95
N VAL A 26 -40.86 2.60 -4.85
CA VAL A 26 -39.58 1.88 -4.98
C VAL A 26 -39.38 0.80 -3.90
N GLN A 27 -39.86 1.04 -2.66
CA GLN A 27 -39.57 0.17 -1.52
C GLN A 27 -40.36 -1.16 -1.53
N GLU A 28 -41.68 -1.13 -1.75
CA GLU A 28 -42.55 -2.33 -1.76
C GLU A 28 -42.26 -3.25 -2.96
N ASN A 29 -41.85 -2.67 -4.10
CA ASN A 29 -41.55 -3.42 -5.31
C ASN A 29 -40.18 -4.13 -5.25
N SER A 30 -39.22 -3.62 -4.47
CA SER A 30 -37.91 -4.25 -4.25
C SER A 30 -38.04 -5.61 -3.56
N GLU A 31 -38.80 -5.71 -2.47
CA GLU A 31 -39.01 -6.97 -1.74
C GLU A 31 -39.73 -8.03 -2.59
N THR A 32 -40.74 -7.60 -3.36
CA THR A 32 -41.48 -8.45 -4.29
C THR A 32 -40.60 -8.93 -5.44
N SER A 33 -39.71 -8.06 -5.96
CA SER A 33 -38.71 -8.40 -6.98
C SER A 33 -37.71 -9.43 -6.47
N ILE A 34 -37.24 -9.28 -5.23
CA ILE A 34 -36.34 -10.22 -4.55
C ILE A 34 -36.99 -11.59 -4.39
N ALA A 35 -38.24 -11.63 -3.93
CA ALA A 35 -38.99 -12.87 -3.73
C ALA A 35 -39.18 -13.61 -5.06
N THR A 36 -39.60 -12.90 -6.10
CA THR A 36 -39.85 -13.48 -7.44
C THR A 36 -38.59 -14.10 -8.04
N TYR A 37 -37.46 -13.39 -7.98
CA TYR A 37 -36.20 -13.90 -8.52
C TYR A 37 -35.62 -15.07 -7.68
N LYS A 38 -35.80 -15.05 -6.36
CA LYS A 38 -35.45 -16.20 -5.49
C LYS A 38 -36.31 -17.43 -5.76
N ASP A 39 -37.60 -17.25 -6.02
CA ASP A 39 -38.49 -18.36 -6.34
C ASP A 39 -38.16 -18.98 -7.69
N LEU A 40 -37.69 -18.18 -8.66
CA LEU A 40 -37.12 -18.70 -9.92
C LEU A 40 -35.90 -19.61 -9.64
N CYS A 41 -34.99 -19.19 -8.75
CA CYS A 41 -33.83 -20.01 -8.37
C CYS A 41 -34.27 -21.35 -7.75
N LYS A 42 -35.26 -21.33 -6.86
CA LYS A 42 -35.83 -22.56 -6.24
C LYS A 42 -36.48 -23.45 -7.30
N ALA A 43 -37.27 -22.88 -8.21
CA ALA A 43 -37.93 -23.61 -9.29
C ALA A 43 -36.94 -24.20 -10.31
N ALA A 44 -35.78 -23.56 -10.49
CA ALA A 44 -34.68 -24.08 -11.28
C ALA A 44 -33.96 -25.28 -10.62
N GLY A 45 -34.25 -25.56 -9.34
CA GLY A 45 -33.64 -26.65 -8.56
C GLY A 45 -32.25 -26.33 -8.03
N LEU A 46 -31.84 -25.05 -8.05
CA LEU A 46 -30.54 -24.61 -7.58
C LEU A 46 -30.61 -24.18 -6.12
N LYS A 47 -29.69 -24.71 -5.31
CA LYS A 47 -29.60 -24.42 -3.87
C LYS A 47 -28.74 -23.18 -3.58
N ASP A 48 -27.79 -22.88 -4.46
CA ASP A 48 -26.89 -21.73 -4.32
C ASP A 48 -27.42 -20.54 -5.15
N PHE A 49 -28.04 -19.60 -4.44
CA PHE A 49 -28.58 -18.39 -5.03
C PHE A 49 -27.48 -17.43 -5.51
N ALA A 50 -26.32 -17.38 -4.84
CA ALA A 50 -25.23 -16.49 -5.24
C ALA A 50 -24.62 -16.95 -6.57
N ALA A 51 -24.36 -18.26 -6.70
CA ALA A 51 -23.90 -18.85 -7.96
C ALA A 51 -24.92 -18.68 -9.08
N PHE A 52 -26.23 -18.74 -8.77
CA PHE A 52 -27.30 -18.50 -9.75
C PHE A 52 -27.27 -17.07 -10.30
N VAL A 53 -27.17 -16.07 -9.42
CA VAL A 53 -27.06 -14.65 -9.81
C VAL A 53 -25.82 -14.44 -10.70
N ILE A 54 -24.65 -14.92 -10.28
CA ILE A 54 -23.40 -14.74 -11.02
C ILE A 54 -23.49 -15.38 -12.40
N ARG A 55 -24.05 -16.59 -12.50
CA ARG A 55 -24.22 -17.29 -13.78
C ARG A 55 -25.14 -16.50 -14.72
N ASP A 56 -26.26 -15.99 -14.23
CA ASP A 56 -27.19 -15.20 -15.06
C ASP A 56 -26.56 -13.88 -15.52
N LEU A 57 -25.80 -13.21 -14.65
CA LEU A 57 -25.06 -12.00 -15.00
C LEU A 57 -23.90 -12.26 -15.95
N ARG A 58 -23.31 -13.45 -15.92
CA ARG A 58 -22.26 -13.86 -16.87
C ARG A 58 -22.84 -13.93 -18.28
N PHE A 59 -23.96 -14.62 -18.44
CA PHE A 59 -24.67 -14.65 -19.72
C PHE A 59 -25.12 -13.25 -20.17
N LEU A 60 -25.60 -12.41 -19.25
CA LEU A 60 -25.92 -11.03 -19.57
C LEU A 60 -24.70 -10.23 -20.06
N GLY A 61 -23.54 -10.41 -19.43
CA GLY A 61 -22.30 -9.74 -19.81
C GLY A 61 -21.74 -10.21 -21.14
N GLU A 62 -21.99 -11.47 -21.52
CA GLU A 62 -21.67 -12.01 -22.84
C GLU A 62 -22.61 -11.44 -23.93
N ASP A 63 -23.88 -11.25 -23.61
CA ASP A 63 -24.91 -10.79 -24.56
C ASP A 63 -24.93 -9.25 -24.73
N ASP A 64 -25.00 -8.47 -23.65
CA ASP A 64 -24.95 -6.99 -23.68
C ASP A 64 -24.31 -6.39 -22.41
N PRO A 65 -23.01 -6.03 -22.47
CA PRO A 65 -22.28 -5.39 -21.37
C PRO A 65 -22.89 -4.08 -20.87
N ARG A 66 -23.64 -3.35 -21.71
CA ARG A 66 -24.27 -2.08 -21.32
C ARG A 66 -25.41 -2.34 -20.36
N VAL A 67 -26.23 -3.35 -20.67
CA VAL A 67 -27.32 -3.76 -19.79
C VAL A 67 -26.77 -4.32 -18.48
N LEU A 68 -25.66 -5.05 -18.52
CA LEU A 68 -24.95 -5.47 -17.30
C LEU A 68 -24.60 -4.25 -16.43
N SER A 69 -23.84 -3.29 -16.96
CA SER A 69 -23.44 -2.08 -16.21
C SER A 69 -24.63 -1.32 -15.62
N TRP A 70 -25.75 -1.29 -16.36
CA TRP A 70 -26.97 -0.66 -15.91
C TRP A 70 -27.60 -1.43 -14.74
N ILE A 71 -27.70 -2.76 -14.78
CA ILE A 71 -28.36 -3.58 -13.75
C ILE A 71 -27.52 -3.72 -12.47
N ILE A 72 -26.19 -3.72 -12.59
CA ILE A 72 -25.26 -4.05 -11.49
C ILE A 72 -25.51 -3.25 -10.19
N PRO A 73 -25.74 -1.92 -10.21
CA PRO A 73 -26.00 -1.18 -8.98
C PRO A 73 -27.18 -1.72 -8.18
N ASP A 74 -28.29 -2.04 -8.86
CA ASP A 74 -29.47 -2.61 -8.22
C ASP A 74 -29.19 -4.01 -7.70
N VAL A 75 -28.45 -4.83 -8.43
CA VAL A 75 -28.05 -6.17 -7.95
C VAL A 75 -27.25 -6.08 -6.65
N TYR A 76 -26.32 -5.14 -6.53
CA TYR A 76 -25.57 -4.92 -5.29
C TYR A 76 -26.45 -4.42 -4.15
N ASN A 77 -27.45 -3.60 -4.43
CA ASN A 77 -28.35 -3.07 -3.41
C ASN A 77 -29.42 -4.09 -2.96
N ILE A 78 -30.01 -4.81 -3.91
CA ILE A 78 -31.09 -5.77 -3.72
C ILE A 78 -30.56 -7.08 -3.12
N PHE A 79 -29.39 -7.55 -3.58
CA PHE A 79 -28.79 -8.83 -3.16
C PHE A 79 -27.49 -8.64 -2.38
N ALA A 80 -27.36 -7.54 -1.63
CA ALA A 80 -26.14 -7.15 -0.91
C ALA A 80 -25.50 -8.29 -0.12
N LYS A 81 -26.31 -9.15 0.52
CA LYS A 81 -25.81 -10.26 1.35
C LYS A 81 -25.07 -11.34 0.54
N GLN A 82 -25.34 -11.44 -0.75
CA GLN A 82 -24.75 -12.44 -1.65
C GLN A 82 -23.72 -11.84 -2.61
N THR A 83 -23.82 -10.54 -2.90
CA THR A 83 -23.02 -9.85 -3.91
C THR A 83 -21.90 -9.00 -3.32
N ARG A 84 -22.11 -8.38 -2.15
CA ARG A 84 -21.10 -7.53 -1.52
C ARG A 84 -19.88 -8.34 -1.12
N GLY A 85 -18.71 -7.86 -1.52
CA GLY A 85 -17.44 -8.53 -1.25
C GLY A 85 -17.19 -9.80 -2.10
N ASN A 86 -18.09 -10.13 -3.03
CA ASN A 86 -17.93 -11.28 -3.91
C ASN A 86 -16.94 -10.96 -5.04
N ALA A 87 -15.71 -11.48 -4.91
CA ALA A 87 -14.64 -11.25 -5.87
C ALA A 87 -14.94 -11.79 -7.28
N GLU A 88 -15.69 -12.89 -7.41
CA GLU A 88 -16.01 -13.47 -8.73
C GLU A 88 -16.99 -12.57 -9.48
N LEU A 89 -18.03 -12.08 -8.79
CA LEU A 89 -18.95 -11.11 -9.36
C LEU A 89 -18.22 -9.81 -9.74
N LEU A 90 -17.34 -9.32 -8.86
CA LEU A 90 -16.60 -8.10 -9.11
C LEU A 90 -15.71 -8.25 -10.35
N GLN A 91 -14.97 -9.35 -10.47
CA GLN A 91 -14.15 -9.62 -11.65
C GLN A 91 -15.00 -9.65 -12.93
N LEU A 92 -16.12 -10.39 -12.92
CA LEU A 92 -17.05 -10.49 -14.05
C LEU A 92 -17.54 -9.11 -14.49
N VAL A 93 -17.86 -8.23 -13.54
CA VAL A 93 -18.23 -6.85 -13.86
C VAL A 93 -17.06 -6.13 -14.50
N LEU A 94 -15.90 -6.09 -13.83
CA LEU A 94 -14.74 -5.30 -14.27
C LEU A 94 -14.16 -5.75 -15.62
N GLU A 95 -14.23 -7.04 -15.94
CA GLU A 95 -13.85 -7.61 -17.24
C GLU A 95 -14.70 -7.03 -18.40
N ARG A 96 -15.92 -6.58 -18.10
CA ARG A 96 -16.92 -6.18 -19.11
C ARG A 96 -17.18 -4.67 -19.16
N LEU A 97 -16.53 -3.89 -18.30
CA LEU A 97 -16.70 -2.44 -18.28
C LEU A 97 -15.73 -1.74 -19.22
N ASP A 98 -16.18 -0.62 -19.76
CA ASP A 98 -15.32 0.43 -20.29
C ASP A 98 -15.06 1.54 -19.24
N SER A 99 -14.25 2.53 -19.62
CA SER A 99 -13.90 3.66 -18.75
C SER A 99 -15.07 4.56 -18.39
N SER A 100 -16.08 4.69 -19.27
CA SER A 100 -17.26 5.52 -19.02
C SER A 100 -18.18 4.84 -18.01
N GLN A 101 -18.42 3.54 -18.19
CA GLN A 101 -19.22 2.74 -17.27
C GLN A 101 -18.56 2.65 -15.89
N LEU A 102 -17.23 2.50 -15.83
CA LEU A 102 -16.51 2.57 -14.56
C LEU A 102 -16.70 3.93 -13.87
N HIS A 103 -16.60 5.04 -14.63
CA HIS A 103 -16.80 6.38 -14.08
C HIS A 103 -18.19 6.53 -13.45
N ASP A 104 -19.23 6.01 -14.10
CA ASP A 104 -20.59 6.01 -13.55
C ASP A 104 -20.67 5.22 -12.24
N LEU A 105 -20.04 4.02 -12.19
CA LEU A 105 -19.97 3.24 -10.95
C LEU A 105 -19.24 4.00 -9.83
N VAL A 106 -18.11 4.64 -10.15
CA VAL A 106 -17.36 5.46 -9.19
C VAL A 106 -18.23 6.60 -8.65
N CYS A 107 -18.96 7.30 -9.53
CA CYS A 107 -19.90 8.35 -9.12
C CYS A 107 -20.97 7.83 -8.17
N MET A 108 -21.57 6.67 -8.45
CA MET A 108 -22.58 6.06 -7.57
C MET A 108 -22.00 5.64 -6.21
N VAL A 109 -20.76 5.13 -6.19
CA VAL A 109 -20.06 4.83 -4.93
C VAL A 109 -19.83 6.10 -4.11
N LEU A 110 -19.31 7.16 -4.73
CA LEU A 110 -19.06 8.44 -4.06
C LEU A 110 -20.34 9.12 -3.57
N GLN A 111 -21.47 8.91 -4.25
CA GLN A 111 -22.79 9.36 -3.81
C GLN A 111 -23.37 8.52 -2.66
N GLY A 112 -22.76 7.38 -2.33
CA GLY A 112 -23.25 6.43 -1.33
C GLY A 112 -24.42 5.58 -1.80
N SER A 113 -24.76 5.58 -3.10
CA SER A 113 -25.86 4.81 -3.67
C SER A 113 -25.45 3.39 -4.12
N LEU A 114 -24.15 3.11 -4.13
CA LEU A 114 -23.58 1.81 -4.47
C LEU A 114 -22.47 1.42 -3.49
N GLN A 115 -22.52 0.18 -2.98
CA GLN A 115 -21.45 -0.40 -2.17
C GLN A 115 -21.13 -1.82 -2.65
N MET A 116 -20.00 -1.97 -3.34
CA MET A 116 -19.59 -3.24 -3.94
C MET A 116 -18.78 -4.11 -2.97
N PHE A 117 -17.99 -3.49 -2.11
CA PHE A 117 -17.18 -4.14 -1.08
C PHE A 117 -16.92 -3.18 0.10
N ASP A 118 -16.24 -3.69 1.13
CA ASP A 118 -15.90 -2.95 2.34
C ASP A 118 -14.51 -3.36 2.86
N ASN A 119 -14.07 -2.71 3.94
CA ASN A 119 -12.77 -2.95 4.56
C ASN A 119 -12.55 -4.42 4.97
N SER A 120 -13.63 -5.13 5.32
CA SER A 120 -13.55 -6.53 5.78
C SER A 120 -13.35 -7.53 4.64
N SER A 121 -13.92 -7.22 3.48
CA SER A 121 -13.88 -8.08 2.29
C SER A 121 -12.74 -7.75 1.34
N PHE A 122 -12.26 -6.50 1.34
CA PHE A 122 -11.27 -6.03 0.36
C PHE A 122 -9.97 -6.83 0.36
N ALA A 123 -9.44 -7.23 1.52
CA ALA A 123 -8.22 -8.03 1.59
C ALA A 123 -8.34 -9.36 0.82
N SER A 124 -9.50 -10.01 0.90
CA SER A 124 -9.76 -11.26 0.16
C SER A 124 -9.94 -11.04 -1.33
N ILE A 125 -10.55 -9.92 -1.71
CA ILE A 125 -10.70 -9.51 -3.12
C ILE A 125 -9.33 -9.22 -3.72
N LEU A 126 -8.52 -8.42 -3.04
CA LEU A 126 -7.18 -8.02 -3.47
C LEU A 126 -6.28 -9.23 -3.68
N GLU A 127 -6.34 -10.24 -2.81
CA GLU A 127 -5.55 -11.47 -2.97
C GLU A 127 -5.93 -12.23 -4.24
N LYS A 128 -7.22 -12.29 -4.58
CA LYS A 128 -7.70 -12.90 -5.83
C LYS A 128 -7.36 -12.04 -7.04
N SER A 129 -7.41 -10.71 -6.90
CA SER A 129 -7.18 -9.79 -8.01
C SER A 129 -5.74 -9.74 -8.50
N LEU A 130 -4.78 -10.31 -7.76
CA LEU A 130 -3.39 -10.42 -8.23
C LEU A 130 -3.24 -11.28 -9.49
N GLN A 131 -4.25 -12.09 -9.82
CA GLN A 131 -4.30 -12.92 -11.03
C GLN A 131 -5.20 -12.33 -12.12
N TRP A 132 -5.82 -11.18 -11.87
CA TRP A 132 -6.68 -10.49 -12.82
C TRP A 132 -5.84 -9.75 -13.87
N GLU A 133 -6.46 -9.45 -15.00
CA GLU A 133 -5.81 -8.65 -16.04
C GLU A 133 -5.48 -7.23 -15.55
N THR A 134 -4.50 -6.58 -16.17
CA THR A 134 -4.05 -5.23 -15.79
C THR A 134 -5.20 -4.24 -15.71
N LEU A 135 -6.11 -4.23 -16.69
CA LEU A 135 -7.23 -3.29 -16.73
C LEU A 135 -8.21 -3.53 -15.57
N GLU A 136 -8.53 -4.79 -15.30
CA GLU A 136 -9.40 -5.20 -14.17
C GLU A 136 -8.80 -4.76 -12.83
N GLN A 137 -7.49 -4.96 -12.63
CA GLN A 137 -6.80 -4.50 -11.42
C GLN A 137 -6.85 -2.97 -11.29
N LEU A 138 -6.60 -2.24 -12.39
CA LEU A 138 -6.68 -0.77 -12.38
C LEU A 138 -8.08 -0.29 -12.00
N PHE A 139 -9.13 -0.91 -12.55
CA PHE A 139 -10.51 -0.57 -12.24
C PHE A 139 -10.88 -0.88 -10.79
N LEU A 140 -10.44 -2.03 -10.27
CA LEU A 140 -10.59 -2.38 -8.86
C LEU A 140 -9.98 -1.30 -7.96
N TRP A 141 -8.77 -0.82 -8.28
CA TRP A 141 -8.11 0.21 -7.49
C TRP A 141 -8.80 1.58 -7.57
N GLN A 142 -9.45 1.93 -8.69
CA GLN A 142 -10.29 3.14 -8.75
C GLN A 142 -11.50 3.01 -7.84
N LEU A 143 -12.19 1.87 -7.86
CA LEU A 143 -13.31 1.61 -6.96
C LEU A 143 -12.86 1.57 -5.50
N ALA A 144 -11.69 1.02 -5.19
CA ALA A 144 -11.15 0.97 -3.83
C ALA A 144 -10.90 2.38 -3.27
N LYS A 145 -10.40 3.29 -4.11
CA LYS A 145 -10.25 4.71 -3.75
C LYS A 145 -11.61 5.37 -3.51
N ALA A 146 -12.61 5.08 -4.36
CA ALA A 146 -13.96 5.61 -4.20
C ALA A 146 -14.66 5.10 -2.93
N HIS A 147 -14.42 3.85 -2.53
CA HIS A 147 -14.91 3.28 -1.27
C HIS A 147 -14.07 3.68 -0.05
N GLU A 148 -13.06 4.54 -0.21
CA GLU A 148 -12.16 5.00 0.85
C GLU A 148 -11.49 3.86 1.64
N ILE A 149 -11.08 2.80 0.94
CA ILE A 149 -10.42 1.66 1.57
C ILE A 149 -9.08 2.12 2.20
N PRO A 150 -8.84 1.87 3.50
CA PRO A 150 -7.60 2.25 4.15
C PRO A 150 -6.45 1.33 3.75
N VAL A 151 -5.21 1.83 3.88
CA VAL A 151 -4.01 1.06 3.52
C VAL A 151 -3.85 -0.22 4.32
N ASP A 152 -4.37 -0.24 5.56
CA ASP A 152 -4.31 -1.39 6.47
C ASP A 152 -4.93 -2.66 5.88
N CYS A 153 -5.97 -2.51 5.06
CA CYS A 153 -6.62 -3.62 4.36
C CYS A 153 -5.70 -4.30 3.33
N CYS A 154 -4.64 -3.62 2.87
CA CYS A 154 -3.72 -4.11 1.85
C CYS A 154 -2.45 -4.77 2.44
N LEU A 155 -2.17 -4.54 3.73
CA LEU A 155 -0.90 -4.91 4.36
C LEU A 155 -0.64 -6.42 4.37
N SER A 156 -1.69 -7.24 4.47
CA SER A 156 -1.57 -8.70 4.46
C SER A 156 -1.04 -9.26 3.14
N VAL A 157 -1.20 -8.51 2.05
CA VAL A 157 -0.75 -8.89 0.71
C VAL A 157 0.66 -8.38 0.43
N MET A 158 1.10 -7.30 1.08
CA MET A 158 2.39 -6.64 0.81
C MET A 158 3.60 -7.59 0.76
N PRO A 159 3.79 -8.54 1.70
CA PRO A 159 4.93 -9.47 1.65
C PRO A 159 4.86 -10.47 0.49
N LYS A 160 3.67 -10.71 -0.08
CA LYS A 160 3.43 -11.63 -1.20
C LYS A 160 3.65 -10.95 -2.56
N LEU A 161 3.76 -9.62 -2.59
CA LEU A 161 3.86 -8.89 -3.84
C LEU A 161 5.23 -9.08 -4.49
N LYS A 162 5.21 -9.55 -5.74
CA LYS A 162 6.41 -9.78 -6.54
C LYS A 162 6.65 -8.57 -7.43
N PHE A 163 7.84 -8.00 -7.27
CA PHE A 163 8.37 -7.05 -8.23
C PHE A 163 9.15 -7.79 -9.31
N THR A 164 9.07 -7.29 -10.54
CA THR A 164 9.96 -7.67 -11.63
C THR A 164 10.28 -6.42 -12.45
N SER A 165 11.56 -6.22 -12.76
CA SER A 165 11.98 -5.19 -13.72
C SER A 165 11.35 -5.46 -15.09
N HIS A 166 11.05 -4.38 -15.81
CA HIS A 166 10.58 -4.39 -17.20
C HIS A 166 11.51 -5.16 -18.16
N SER A 167 12.78 -5.32 -17.80
CA SER A 167 13.81 -5.99 -18.59
C SER A 167 13.89 -7.50 -18.38
N ALA A 168 13.19 -8.06 -17.40
CA ALA A 168 13.25 -9.48 -17.08
C ALA A 168 12.03 -10.24 -17.62
N LEU A 169 12.29 -11.41 -18.20
CA LEU A 169 11.28 -12.28 -18.80
C LEU A 169 10.53 -13.04 -17.69
N VAL A 170 9.59 -12.37 -17.02
CA VAL A 170 8.79 -12.97 -15.94
C VAL A 170 7.32 -12.68 -16.15
N ALA A 171 6.53 -13.75 -16.24
CA ALA A 171 5.10 -13.72 -16.01
C ALA A 171 4.83 -13.68 -14.49
N ASN A 172 3.85 -12.88 -14.06
CA ASN A 172 3.43 -12.68 -12.66
C ASN A 172 4.23 -11.62 -11.86
N THR A 173 4.31 -10.41 -12.42
CA THR A 173 4.61 -9.19 -11.66
C THR A 173 3.31 -8.58 -11.12
N HIS A 174 3.35 -7.92 -9.96
CA HIS A 174 2.19 -7.27 -9.36
C HIS A 174 2.32 -5.74 -9.41
N GLY A 175 2.65 -5.19 -10.58
CA GLY A 175 2.98 -3.78 -10.77
C GLY A 175 1.83 -2.83 -10.40
N GLU A 176 0.59 -3.21 -10.71
CA GLU A 176 -0.63 -2.46 -10.45
C GLU A 176 -0.88 -2.33 -8.95
N ALA A 177 -0.79 -3.46 -8.22
CA ALA A 177 -0.96 -3.50 -6.78
C ALA A 177 0.16 -2.75 -6.05
N LEU A 178 1.42 -2.97 -6.43
CA LEU A 178 2.58 -2.27 -5.85
C LEU A 178 2.44 -0.75 -6.01
N SER A 179 2.10 -0.29 -7.22
CA SER A 179 1.96 1.13 -7.52
C SER A 179 0.83 1.77 -6.71
N ASN A 180 -0.33 1.13 -6.64
CA ASN A 180 -1.48 1.68 -5.90
C ASN A 180 -1.25 1.68 -4.39
N ILE A 181 -0.68 0.61 -3.82
CA ILE A 181 -0.33 0.57 -2.39
C ILE A 181 0.69 1.64 -2.06
N LEU A 182 1.70 1.87 -2.91
CA LEU A 182 2.66 2.96 -2.73
C LEU A 182 1.96 4.33 -2.73
N MET A 183 0.99 4.53 -3.61
CA MET A 183 0.19 5.76 -3.65
C MET A 183 -0.76 5.92 -2.45
N MET A 184 -1.16 4.84 -1.80
CA MET A 184 -1.88 4.89 -0.52
C MET A 184 -0.91 5.24 0.62
N LEU A 185 0.21 4.53 0.74
CA LEU A 185 1.23 4.73 1.77
C LEU A 185 1.77 6.16 1.79
N ARG A 186 1.94 6.80 0.63
CA ARG A 186 2.43 8.19 0.56
C ARG A 186 1.49 9.19 1.26
N ARG A 187 0.20 8.86 1.40
CA ARG A 187 -0.80 9.72 2.06
C ARG A 187 -0.85 9.50 3.57
N GLU A 188 -0.19 8.45 4.04
CA GLU A 188 -0.17 8.07 5.44
C GLU A 188 1.10 8.58 6.14
N SER A 189 0.95 8.87 7.44
CA SER A 189 2.12 9.07 8.30
C SER A 189 2.72 7.70 8.68
N PRO A 190 4.05 7.56 8.80
CA PRO A 190 4.65 6.27 9.15
C PRO A 190 4.16 5.82 10.54
N THR A 191 3.87 4.53 10.66
CA THR A 191 3.52 3.87 11.92
C THR A 191 4.34 2.59 12.07
N GLY A 192 4.48 2.09 13.30
CA GLY A 192 5.23 0.85 13.55
C GLY A 192 4.66 -0.36 12.81
N ILE A 193 3.35 -0.41 12.59
CA ILE A 193 2.69 -1.49 11.83
C ILE A 193 3.05 -1.41 10.35
N LEU A 194 2.97 -0.21 9.76
CA LEU A 194 3.30 0.01 8.35
C LEU A 194 4.78 -0.27 8.10
N LEU A 195 5.68 0.30 8.92
CA LEU A 195 7.12 0.11 8.79
C LEU A 195 7.50 -1.37 8.93
N ARG A 196 6.99 -2.08 9.94
CA ARG A 196 7.27 -3.51 10.12
C ARG A 196 6.80 -4.33 8.92
N THR A 197 5.58 -4.08 8.43
CA THR A 197 5.05 -4.80 7.26
C THR A 197 5.92 -4.58 6.02
N LEU A 198 6.39 -3.35 5.79
CA LEU A 198 7.28 -3.02 4.68
C LEU A 198 8.63 -3.73 4.80
N LEU A 199 9.23 -3.73 5.99
CA LEU A 199 10.52 -4.36 6.23
C LEU A 199 10.44 -5.90 6.22
N LEU A 200 9.27 -6.50 6.48
CA LEU A 200 9.05 -7.94 6.33
C LEU A 200 9.06 -8.42 4.87
N ARG A 201 8.86 -7.51 3.91
CA ARG A 201 8.97 -7.85 2.50
C ARG A 201 10.41 -8.22 2.15
N GLU A 202 10.57 -9.29 1.38
CA GLU A 202 11.87 -9.80 0.91
C GLU A 202 12.69 -8.67 0.29
N PHE A 203 13.99 -8.66 0.59
CA PHE A 203 14.89 -7.63 0.11
C PHE A 203 15.43 -8.03 -1.26
N ARG A 204 15.30 -7.13 -2.24
CA ARG A 204 15.88 -7.25 -3.57
C ARG A 204 16.42 -5.90 -4.00
N MET A 205 17.64 -5.86 -4.53
CA MET A 205 18.30 -4.62 -4.94
C MET A 205 17.53 -3.92 -6.07
N GLU A 206 16.96 -4.70 -6.98
CA GLU A 206 16.25 -4.19 -8.16
C GLU A 206 14.86 -3.66 -7.82
N ASP A 207 14.36 -3.94 -6.62
CA ASP A 207 12.99 -3.63 -6.22
C ASP A 207 12.92 -2.28 -5.48
N PRO A 208 12.43 -1.22 -6.15
CA PRO A 208 12.46 0.11 -5.59
C PRO A 208 11.35 0.35 -4.55
N THR A 209 10.44 -0.60 -4.32
CA THR A 209 9.18 -0.33 -3.61
C THR A 209 9.42 0.14 -2.18
N VAL A 210 10.19 -0.63 -1.40
CA VAL A 210 10.42 -0.33 0.02
C VAL A 210 11.32 0.89 0.16
N VAL A 211 12.41 0.95 -0.60
CA VAL A 211 13.34 2.09 -0.53
C VAL A 211 12.66 3.42 -0.90
N THR A 212 11.75 3.41 -1.88
CA THR A 212 11.02 4.62 -2.31
C THR A 212 10.13 5.17 -1.20
N ILE A 213 9.37 4.31 -0.51
CA ILE A 213 8.48 4.79 0.56
C ILE A 213 9.26 5.20 1.82
N LEU A 214 10.34 4.47 2.15
CA LEU A 214 11.22 4.84 3.25
C LEU A 214 11.84 6.21 3.01
N GLN A 215 12.37 6.45 1.80
CA GLN A 215 12.90 7.74 1.39
C GLN A 215 11.86 8.85 1.51
N TYR A 216 10.65 8.60 1.00
CA TYR A 216 9.55 9.57 1.05
C TYR A 216 9.19 9.98 2.48
N TRP A 217 9.17 9.02 3.42
CA TRP A 217 8.88 9.27 4.83
C TRP A 217 10.05 9.89 5.59
N VAL A 218 11.30 9.47 5.34
CA VAL A 218 12.48 10.07 5.97
C VAL A 218 12.53 11.58 5.71
N GLN A 219 12.24 12.01 4.47
CA GLN A 219 12.22 13.44 4.12
C GLN A 219 11.13 14.27 4.82
N ARG A 220 10.11 13.64 5.42
CA ARG A 220 8.93 14.34 5.98
C ARG A 220 8.71 14.09 7.46
N TYR A 221 9.22 12.98 7.95
CA TYR A 221 8.96 12.45 9.29
C TYR A 221 10.27 11.91 9.87
N GLU A 222 11.37 12.64 9.66
CA GLU A 222 12.74 12.25 10.00
C GLU A 222 12.87 11.66 11.43
N ASP A 223 12.59 12.45 12.46
CA ASP A 223 12.67 12.01 13.86
C ASP A 223 11.76 10.83 14.18
N LYS A 224 10.53 10.85 13.63
CA LYS A 224 9.55 9.78 13.82
C LYS A 224 10.03 8.48 13.18
N MET A 225 10.66 8.55 12.00
CA MET A 225 11.24 7.40 11.32
C MET A 225 12.38 6.81 12.13
N ALA A 226 13.30 7.63 12.64
CA ALA A 226 14.38 7.17 13.51
C ALA A 226 13.84 6.46 14.76
N SER A 227 12.86 7.06 15.45
CA SER A 227 12.19 6.44 16.60
C SER A 227 11.56 5.09 16.24
N LEU A 228 10.83 5.01 15.13
CA LEU A 228 10.17 3.76 14.69
C LEU A 228 11.19 2.68 14.31
N ILE A 229 12.32 3.05 13.68
CA ILE A 229 13.39 2.09 13.38
C ILE A 229 14.03 1.58 14.66
N SER A 230 14.25 2.44 15.67
CA SER A 230 14.73 2.03 16.99
C SER A 230 13.82 0.97 17.60
N GLU A 231 12.50 1.19 17.57
CA GLU A 231 11.53 0.20 18.04
C GLU A 231 11.59 -1.11 17.25
N VAL A 232 11.90 -1.08 15.95
CA VAL A 232 12.01 -2.30 15.15
C VAL A 232 13.28 -3.07 15.50
N VAL A 233 14.42 -2.39 15.59
CA VAL A 233 15.73 -2.98 15.94
C VAL A 233 15.73 -3.56 17.35
N ASN A 234 15.13 -2.87 18.30
CA ASN A 234 15.08 -3.30 19.70
C ASN A 234 14.04 -4.39 19.98
N ASN A 235 13.11 -4.65 19.06
CA ASN A 235 12.06 -5.65 19.26
C ASN A 235 12.59 -7.07 19.04
N LYS A 236 13.16 -7.65 20.09
CA LYS A 236 13.66 -9.02 20.09
C LYS A 236 12.49 -10.01 19.94
N PRO A 237 12.58 -11.00 19.02
CA PRO A 237 11.63 -12.10 19.01
C PRO A 237 11.73 -12.85 20.35
N GLN A 238 10.67 -12.76 21.16
CA GLN A 238 10.59 -13.50 22.42
C GLN A 238 10.64 -15.01 22.13
N PRO A 239 11.63 -15.75 22.63
CA PRO A 239 11.57 -17.21 22.62
C PRO A 239 10.56 -17.60 23.69
N SER A 240 9.33 -17.92 23.32
CA SER A 240 8.37 -18.49 24.28
C SER A 240 8.41 -20.01 24.18
N PRO A 241 9.12 -20.72 25.08
CA PRO A 241 8.92 -22.14 25.25
C PRO A 241 7.58 -22.33 25.99
N ASN A 242 6.68 -23.10 25.40
CA ASN A 242 5.46 -23.66 25.98
C ASN A 242 4.16 -22.82 26.10
N LYS A 243 3.11 -23.52 25.63
CA LYS A 243 1.68 -23.53 26.03
C LYS A 243 0.66 -22.62 25.29
N ARG A 244 -0.12 -23.35 24.47
CA ARG A 244 -1.59 -23.32 24.26
C ARG A 244 -2.17 -22.42 23.15
N LYS A 245 -2.74 -23.11 22.15
CA LYS A 245 -3.90 -22.71 21.32
C LYS A 245 -4.91 -21.87 22.12
N ARG A 246 -5.14 -20.61 21.72
CA ARG A 246 -6.48 -19.99 21.48
C ARG A 246 -6.28 -18.55 20.99
N ASN A 247 -6.99 -18.19 19.91
CA ASN A 247 -7.19 -16.86 19.30
C ASN A 247 -6.00 -16.24 18.54
N GLN A 248 -6.03 -16.41 17.22
CA GLN A 248 -5.24 -15.63 16.25
C GLN A 248 -5.87 -14.24 16.09
N SER A 249 -5.28 -13.25 16.76
CA SER A 249 -5.34 -11.85 16.38
C SER A 249 -3.89 -11.33 16.40
N THR A 250 -3.33 -11.13 15.19
CA THR A 250 -2.15 -10.28 14.92
C THR A 250 -1.04 -10.27 15.98
N LYS A 251 -0.33 -11.40 16.17
CA LYS A 251 1.04 -11.34 16.70
C LYS A 251 1.95 -10.88 15.55
N ALA A 252 2.33 -9.61 15.56
CA ALA A 252 3.29 -9.05 14.61
C ALA A 252 4.59 -9.87 14.69
N SER A 253 4.97 -10.54 13.60
CA SER A 253 6.25 -11.24 13.50
C SER A 253 7.39 -10.21 13.62
N ALA A 254 8.36 -10.47 14.48
CA ALA A 254 9.57 -9.66 14.56
C ALA A 254 10.28 -9.66 13.19
N VAL A 255 10.75 -8.49 12.75
CA VAL A 255 11.52 -8.37 11.52
C VAL A 255 12.94 -8.86 11.81
N PRO A 256 13.51 -9.80 11.02
CA PRO A 256 14.89 -10.22 11.21
C PRO A 256 15.86 -9.02 11.09
N LEU A 257 16.83 -8.92 11.98
CA LEU A 257 17.78 -7.80 11.97
C LEU A 257 18.52 -7.66 10.63
N ASP A 258 18.89 -8.79 10.00
CA ASP A 258 19.53 -8.79 8.68
C ASP A 258 18.66 -8.12 7.60
N GLN A 259 17.35 -8.32 7.69
CA GLN A 259 16.38 -7.75 6.77
C GLN A 259 16.27 -6.23 6.95
N VAL A 260 16.24 -5.77 8.21
CA VAL A 260 16.25 -4.34 8.55
C VAL A 260 17.51 -3.68 7.99
N LEU A 261 18.69 -4.25 8.28
CA LEU A 261 19.98 -3.72 7.82
C LEU A 261 20.10 -3.70 6.29
N SER A 262 19.56 -4.71 5.60
CA SER A 262 19.53 -4.73 4.13
C SER A 262 18.74 -3.54 3.57
N HIS A 263 17.54 -3.28 4.10
CA HIS A 263 16.70 -2.15 3.67
C HIS A 263 17.33 -0.79 4.02
N LEU A 264 17.95 -0.66 5.21
CA LEU A 264 18.62 0.58 5.61
C LEU A 264 19.87 0.87 4.76
N ASN A 265 20.69 -0.15 4.48
CA ASN A 265 21.83 0.03 3.60
C ASN A 265 21.39 0.39 2.18
N HIS A 266 20.28 -0.17 1.69
CA HIS A 266 19.72 0.20 0.40
C HIS A 266 19.22 1.65 0.37
N LEU A 267 18.54 2.10 1.43
CA LEU A 267 18.16 3.51 1.58
C LEU A 267 19.37 4.45 1.52
N ARG A 268 20.45 4.12 2.23
CA ARG A 268 21.70 4.88 2.19
C ARG A 268 22.29 4.96 0.78
N THR A 269 22.43 3.80 0.13
CA THR A 269 23.15 3.68 -1.15
C THR A 269 22.35 4.13 -2.36
N ALA A 270 21.06 3.77 -2.45
CA ALA A 270 20.23 4.12 -3.60
C ALA A 270 19.67 5.55 -3.53
N CYS A 271 19.43 6.08 -2.33
CA CYS A 271 18.87 7.42 -2.16
C CYS A 271 19.87 8.45 -1.63
N GLY A 272 21.12 8.07 -1.38
CA GLY A 272 22.16 8.98 -0.89
C GLY A 272 21.83 9.62 0.46
N GLN A 273 21.05 8.93 1.31
CA GLN A 273 20.70 9.44 2.63
C GLN A 273 21.93 9.39 3.53
N THR A 274 22.57 10.54 3.75
CA THR A 274 23.67 10.70 4.71
C THR A 274 23.22 11.46 5.94
N THR A 275 22.45 12.54 5.76
CA THR A 275 21.93 13.38 6.85
C THR A 275 21.06 12.60 7.82
N PHE A 276 20.18 11.75 7.31
CA PHE A 276 19.32 10.90 8.15
C PHE A 276 20.13 9.96 9.05
N PHE A 277 21.25 9.42 8.55
CA PHE A 277 22.09 8.53 9.35
C PHE A 277 23.03 9.29 10.28
N ALA A 278 23.25 10.60 10.06
CA ALA A 278 24.03 11.45 10.95
C ALA A 278 23.25 11.90 12.20
N LEU A 279 21.94 11.63 12.28
CA LEU A 279 21.16 11.92 13.49
C LEU A 279 21.69 11.11 14.68
N GLU A 280 21.85 11.75 15.84
CA GLU A 280 22.29 11.10 17.09
C GLU A 280 21.46 9.84 17.40
N THR A 281 20.13 9.93 17.24
CA THR A 281 19.25 8.78 17.45
C THR A 281 19.53 7.63 16.49
N MET A 282 19.90 7.91 15.23
CA MET A 282 20.27 6.87 14.26
C MET A 282 21.65 6.29 14.53
N GLN A 283 22.60 7.10 15.03
CA GLN A 283 23.91 6.65 15.48
C GLN A 283 23.78 5.62 16.62
N ASP A 284 22.98 5.93 17.64
CA ASP A 284 22.67 5.02 18.75
C ASP A 284 22.01 3.71 18.28
N ILE A 285 21.09 3.82 17.32
CA ILE A 285 20.40 2.66 16.74
C ILE A 285 21.38 1.78 15.97
N LEU A 286 22.28 2.37 15.17
CA LEU A 286 23.29 1.63 14.42
C LEU A 286 24.29 0.95 15.35
N GLN A 287 24.74 1.61 16.41
CA GLN A 287 25.61 1.01 17.43
C GLN A 287 24.93 -0.16 18.13
N THR A 288 23.66 0.02 18.50
CA THR A 288 22.83 -1.04 19.10
C THR A 288 22.62 -2.22 18.15
N ALA A 289 22.43 -1.96 16.86
CA ALA A 289 22.29 -2.99 15.84
C ALA A 289 23.62 -3.74 15.60
N GLN A 290 24.75 -3.02 15.55
CA GLN A 290 26.09 -3.57 15.37
C GLN A 290 26.46 -4.54 16.51
N ASN A 291 26.13 -4.18 17.74
CA ASN A 291 26.33 -5.01 18.94
C ASN A 291 25.51 -6.32 18.91
N GLN A 292 24.41 -6.36 18.16
CA GLN A 292 23.56 -7.53 17.98
C GLN A 292 23.95 -8.39 16.75
N CYS A 293 24.85 -7.89 15.89
CA CYS A 293 25.25 -8.57 14.66
C CYS A 293 26.33 -9.62 14.90
N SER A 294 26.28 -10.70 14.11
CA SER A 294 27.41 -11.62 13.98
C SER A 294 28.58 -10.98 13.20
N GLU A 295 29.78 -11.57 13.30
CA GLU A 295 30.95 -11.12 12.53
C GLU A 295 30.73 -11.16 11.01
N THR A 296 29.89 -12.09 10.51
CA THR A 296 29.53 -12.13 9.09
C THR A 296 28.65 -10.96 8.68
N GLN A 297 27.71 -10.56 9.54
CA GLN A 297 26.84 -9.41 9.30
C GLN A 297 27.60 -8.09 9.39
N LYS A 298 28.51 -7.94 10.36
CA LYS A 298 29.38 -6.76 10.47
C LYS A 298 30.22 -6.56 9.21
N LYS A 299 30.76 -7.63 8.63
CA LYS A 299 31.48 -7.56 7.34
C LYS A 299 30.55 -7.19 6.18
N LYS A 300 29.33 -7.74 6.13
CA LYS A 300 28.35 -7.47 5.06
C LYS A 300 27.88 -6.01 5.05
N TYR A 301 27.66 -5.41 6.21
CA TYR A 301 27.19 -4.04 6.38
C TYR A 301 28.28 -3.09 6.89
N GLY A 302 29.55 -3.40 6.61
CA GLY A 302 30.70 -2.62 7.09
C GLY A 302 30.59 -1.14 6.73
N ASP A 303 30.25 -0.82 5.49
CA ASP A 303 30.07 0.56 5.03
C ASP A 303 28.91 1.30 5.71
N LEU A 304 27.90 0.57 6.20
CA LEU A 304 26.79 1.16 6.95
C LEU A 304 27.23 1.47 8.38
N PHE A 305 27.99 0.56 9.01
CA PHE A 305 28.52 0.77 10.36
C PHE A 305 29.71 1.73 10.42
N ALA A 306 30.41 1.94 9.31
CA ALA A 306 31.45 2.97 9.19
C ALA A 306 30.90 4.40 9.28
N LEU A 307 29.57 4.58 9.21
CA LEU A 307 28.91 5.85 9.49
C LEU A 307 28.79 6.15 10.98
N ILE A 308 29.08 5.17 11.85
CA ILE A 308 29.06 5.40 13.30
C ILE A 308 30.21 6.34 13.63
N GLU A 309 29.89 7.56 14.04
CA GLU A 309 30.88 8.48 14.59
C GLU A 309 31.23 7.97 15.99
N GLU A 310 32.50 7.61 16.21
CA GLU A 310 32.98 7.30 17.54
C GLU A 310 32.96 8.61 18.34
N GLU A 311 32.12 8.70 19.37
CA GLU A 311 32.31 9.72 20.40
C GLU A 311 33.73 9.48 20.96
N GLU A 312 34.66 10.39 20.64
CA GLU A 312 35.89 10.49 21.41
C GLU A 312 35.44 10.69 22.87
N GLU A 313 35.54 9.65 23.70
CA GLU A 313 35.51 9.82 25.15
C GLU A 313 36.58 10.87 25.44
N GLU A 314 36.16 12.12 25.70
CA GLU A 314 37.03 13.12 26.29
C GLU A 314 37.52 12.50 27.60
N GLU A 315 38.71 11.92 27.57
CA GLU A 315 39.39 11.46 28.78
C GLU A 315 39.32 12.61 29.79
N PRO A 316 38.77 12.40 30.99
CA PRO A 316 38.66 13.47 31.96
C PRO A 316 40.07 14.00 32.23
N ALA A 317 40.30 15.26 31.89
CA ALA A 317 41.58 15.94 32.06
C ALA A 317 42.13 15.66 33.48
N PRO A 318 43.40 15.25 33.62
CA PRO A 318 43.96 14.95 34.93
C PRO A 318 43.92 16.20 35.81
N GLU A 319 43.26 16.10 36.97
CA GLU A 319 43.15 17.18 37.94
C GLU A 319 44.54 17.77 38.26
N PRO A 320 44.75 19.09 38.12
CA PRO A 320 46.02 19.69 38.48
C PRO A 320 46.17 19.75 40.00
N GLN A 321 47.16 19.02 40.51
CA GLN A 321 47.63 19.09 41.90
C GLN A 321 47.88 20.54 42.32
N ARG A 322 47.21 20.95 43.40
CA ARG A 322 47.40 22.24 44.09
C ARG A 322 48.88 22.48 44.42
N LYS A 323 49.49 23.44 43.73
CA LYS A 323 50.65 24.19 44.25
C LYS A 323 50.28 25.67 44.36
N THR A 324 50.22 26.12 45.61
CA THR A 324 50.14 27.51 46.02
C THR A 324 51.37 28.29 45.53
N LYS A 325 51.16 29.47 44.93
CA LYS A 325 51.96 30.68 45.15
C LYS A 325 51.36 31.89 44.44
N SER A 326 51.28 32.98 45.21
CA SER A 326 50.89 34.32 44.79
C SER A 326 51.93 34.98 43.87
N SER A 327 51.48 35.78 42.90
CA SER A 327 51.65 37.26 42.87
C SER A 327 51.64 37.86 41.46
N ARG A 328 50.90 38.98 41.35
CA ARG A 328 51.11 40.18 40.52
C ARG A 328 51.51 40.05 39.03
N GLY A 329 50.53 40.34 38.16
CA GLY A 329 50.53 41.61 37.40
C GLY A 329 50.97 41.61 35.92
N ARG A 330 50.18 42.35 35.12
CA ARG A 330 50.48 43.08 33.86
C ARG A 330 50.14 42.39 32.50
N LYS A 331 49.10 42.93 31.84
CA LYS A 331 48.79 42.91 30.37
C LYS A 331 49.93 43.62 29.56
N PRO A 332 50.02 43.62 28.19
CA PRO A 332 48.94 43.47 27.18
C PRO A 332 49.26 42.89 25.75
N LYS A 333 48.20 42.82 24.90
CA LYS A 333 48.10 42.97 23.41
C LYS A 333 48.73 41.89 22.50
N GLY A 334 48.13 41.44 21.37
CA GLY A 334 46.84 41.74 20.71
C GLY A 334 46.76 41.18 19.26
N ARG A 335 45.56 41.26 18.65
CA ARG A 335 45.16 41.20 17.21
C ARG A 335 45.51 39.92 16.41
N LYS A 336 44.72 39.43 15.44
CA LYS A 336 43.59 39.94 14.63
C LYS A 336 42.85 38.71 14.04
N LYS A 337 41.52 38.76 13.98
CA LYS A 337 40.63 37.79 13.30
C LYS A 337 40.32 38.32 11.89
N GLN A 338 40.31 37.44 10.88
CA GLN A 338 39.85 37.72 9.52
C GLN A 338 38.62 36.85 9.26
N GLU A 339 37.51 37.48 8.92
CA GLU A 339 36.27 36.87 8.43
C GLU A 339 36.36 36.66 6.91
N SER A 340 35.76 35.57 6.43
CA SER A 340 35.28 35.44 5.05
C SER A 340 33.93 34.74 5.07
N GLU A 341 32.99 35.37 4.38
CA GLU A 341 31.57 35.04 4.21
C GLU A 341 31.36 33.69 3.49
N SER A 342 30.26 33.02 3.86
CA SER A 342 29.72 31.82 3.21
C SER A 342 28.54 32.20 2.31
N GLU A 343 28.57 31.76 1.05
CA GLU A 343 27.42 31.79 0.13
C GLU A 343 26.71 30.43 0.19
N ASP A 344 25.42 30.46 0.53
CA ASP A 344 24.47 29.35 0.54
C ASP A 344 23.82 29.21 -0.85
N GLU A 345 24.06 28.11 -1.57
CA GLU A 345 23.16 27.59 -2.61
C GLU A 345 23.34 26.06 -2.78
N SER A 346 22.49 25.23 -2.15
CA SER A 346 22.31 23.81 -2.56
C SER A 346 21.12 23.14 -1.85
N SER A 347 19.88 23.50 -2.18
CA SER A 347 18.70 22.75 -1.72
C SER A 347 17.59 22.57 -2.77
N GLU A 348 17.61 23.31 -3.89
CA GLU A 348 16.54 23.24 -4.89
C GLU A 348 16.68 22.08 -5.91
N VAL A 349 17.89 21.54 -6.11
CA VAL A 349 18.15 20.58 -7.21
C VAL A 349 17.51 19.20 -6.98
N ASN A 350 17.29 18.79 -5.73
CA ASN A 350 16.76 17.47 -5.41
C ASN A 350 15.22 17.36 -5.50
N ILE A 351 14.49 18.46 -5.32
CA ILE A 351 13.03 18.47 -5.44
C ILE A 351 12.61 18.36 -6.91
N ALA A 352 13.34 19.01 -7.82
CA ALA A 352 13.06 18.98 -9.25
C ALA A 352 13.14 17.56 -9.84
N ARG A 353 14.07 16.72 -9.38
CA ARG A 353 14.22 15.35 -9.89
C ARG A 353 13.08 14.41 -9.49
N LEU A 354 12.52 14.56 -8.28
CA LEU A 354 11.35 13.77 -7.87
C LEU A 354 10.08 14.24 -8.59
N CYS A 355 9.89 15.55 -8.74
CA CYS A 355 8.73 16.11 -9.43
C CYS A 355 8.71 15.74 -10.92
N LEU A 356 9.87 15.71 -11.60
CA LEU A 356 9.96 15.28 -13.00
C LEU A 356 9.62 13.79 -13.15
N PHE A 357 10.13 12.92 -12.27
CA PHE A 357 9.86 11.48 -12.38
C PHE A 357 8.38 11.14 -12.16
N PHE A 358 7.67 11.84 -11.26
CA PHE A 358 6.24 11.61 -11.03
C PHE A 358 5.33 12.38 -12.01
N GLY A 359 5.76 13.55 -12.48
CA GLY A 359 5.06 14.32 -13.52
C GLY A 359 5.03 13.56 -14.85
N ASP A 360 6.15 12.95 -15.24
CA ASP A 360 6.25 12.20 -16.48
C ASP A 360 5.46 10.88 -16.44
N VAL A 361 5.30 10.23 -15.28
CA VAL A 361 4.46 9.03 -15.14
C VAL A 361 2.97 9.39 -15.23
N LEU A 362 2.55 10.52 -14.65
CA LEU A 362 1.16 10.98 -14.75
C LEU A 362 0.84 11.47 -16.17
N LEU A 363 1.79 12.12 -16.83
CA LEU A 363 1.68 12.55 -18.23
C LEU A 363 1.71 11.33 -19.17
N ALA A 364 2.53 10.32 -18.90
CA ALA A 364 2.56 9.07 -19.67
C ALA A 364 1.24 8.29 -19.56
N LEU A 365 0.60 8.26 -18.38
CA LEU A 365 -0.73 7.65 -18.22
C LEU A 365 -1.82 8.44 -18.96
N LEU A 366 -1.74 9.79 -18.99
CA LEU A 366 -2.66 10.63 -19.76
C LEU A 366 -2.42 10.58 -21.28
N VAL A 367 -1.17 10.39 -21.72
CA VAL A 367 -0.80 10.27 -23.14
C VAL A 367 -1.12 8.89 -23.68
N VAL A 368 -0.86 7.81 -22.93
CA VAL A 368 -1.29 6.45 -23.31
C VAL A 368 -2.82 6.35 -23.33
N GLY A 369 -3.52 7.00 -22.38
CA GLY A 369 -4.97 7.13 -22.41
C GLY A 369 -5.50 7.87 -23.65
N ASN A 370 -4.80 8.91 -24.13
CA ASN A 370 -5.20 9.66 -25.33
C ASN A 370 -4.79 9.01 -26.67
N ILE A 371 -3.74 8.18 -26.69
CA ILE A 371 -3.31 7.47 -27.90
C ILE A 371 -4.22 6.26 -28.19
N ILE A 372 -4.80 5.64 -27.16
CA ILE A 372 -5.79 4.56 -27.32
C ILE A 372 -7.16 5.10 -27.76
N LEU A 373 -7.45 6.39 -27.56
CA LEU A 373 -8.70 7.05 -27.98
C LEU A 373 -8.68 7.63 -29.41
N LYS A 374 -7.58 7.45 -30.17
CA LYS A 374 -7.45 7.91 -31.57
C LYS A 374 -7.14 6.82 -32.59
N ARG A 375 -7.37 5.56 -32.24
CA ARG A 375 -7.53 4.43 -33.19
C ARG A 375 -8.80 3.69 -32.84
#